data_AF-A0A0M9A2T2-F1
#
_entry.id   AF-A0A0M9A2T2-F1
#
_cell.length_a   1.000
_cell.length_b   1.000
_cell.length_c   1.000
_cell.angle_alpha   90.00
_cell.angle_beta   90.00
_cell.angle_gamma   90.00
#
_symmetry.space_group_name_H-M   'P 1'
#
loop_
_entity.id
_entity.type
_entity.pdbx_description
1 polymer ?
#
loop_
_entity_poly.entity_id
_entity_poly.type
_entity_poly.pdbx_seq_one_letter_code
_entity_poly.pdbx_strand_id
1 'polypeptide(L)'
;EEEQEKRKSKDKVVNDKGQKLLKMAAESGWHILNGNMQGDEKGEFTYIEKRGETVIDYILTNTKGLDKIEKFQVGSRIDSDHQLLNVTVKTRGENRRGGE
;
A
#
# COMPACT_ATOMS: atom_id res chain seq x y z
N GLU A 1 20.07 -1.19 -16.05
CA GLU A 1 19.33 -0.53 -14.97
C GLU A 1 17.87 -0.84 -15.20
N GLU A 2 17.23 -1.60 -14.30
CA GLU A 2 15.78 -1.82 -14.41
C GLU A 2 15.10 -0.47 -14.16
N GLU A 3 14.32 0.00 -15.14
CA GLU A 3 13.49 1.18 -14.99
C GLU A 3 12.48 0.88 -13.88
N GLN A 4 12.69 1.45 -12.69
CA GLN A 4 11.73 1.31 -11.59
C GLN A 4 10.41 1.94 -12.05
N GLU A 5 9.38 1.12 -12.22
CA GLU A 5 8.06 1.65 -12.54
C GLU A 5 7.66 2.70 -11.50
N LYS A 6 7.26 3.88 -11.98
CA LYS A 6 6.76 4.94 -11.11
C LYS A 6 5.47 4.48 -10.43
N ARG A 7 5.38 4.75 -9.12
CA ARG A 7 4.14 4.58 -8.34
C ARG A 7 2.93 5.14 -9.06
N LYS A 8 1.87 4.35 -9.18
CA LYS A 8 0.60 4.79 -9.76
C LYS A 8 -0.35 5.29 -8.65
N SER A 9 -1.24 6.20 -9.01
CA SER A 9 -2.21 6.80 -8.08
C SER A 9 -3.36 7.36 -8.89
N LYS A 10 -4.59 7.04 -8.53
CA LYS A 10 -5.79 7.67 -9.10
C LYS A 10 -5.94 9.10 -8.64
N ASP A 11 -5.61 9.37 -7.38
CA ASP A 11 -5.46 10.74 -6.88
C ASP A 11 -4.21 11.37 -7.49
N LYS A 12 -4.41 12.48 -8.21
CA LYS A 12 -3.37 13.21 -8.95
C LYS A 12 -2.82 14.41 -8.18
N VAL A 13 -3.40 14.73 -7.02
CA VAL A 13 -3.00 15.90 -6.23
C VAL A 13 -1.99 15.46 -5.18
N VAL A 14 -0.84 16.15 -5.15
CA VAL A 14 0.13 16.02 -4.05
C VAL A 14 0.27 17.37 -3.37
N ASN A 15 -0.28 17.49 -2.16
CA ASN A 15 -0.16 18.69 -1.35
C ASN A 15 1.13 18.68 -0.50
N ASP A 16 1.37 19.75 0.27
CA ASP A 16 2.56 19.90 1.11
C ASP A 16 2.74 18.76 2.13
N LYS A 17 1.64 18.19 2.66
CA LYS A 17 1.71 17.05 3.57
C LYS A 17 2.15 15.79 2.82
N GLY A 18 1.64 15.59 1.61
CA GLY A 18 2.07 14.52 0.71
C GLY A 18 3.55 14.63 0.36
N GLN A 19 4.05 15.83 0.06
CA GLN A 19 5.48 16.06 -0.18
C GLN A 19 6.33 15.72 1.04
N LYS A 20 5.88 16.09 2.24
CA LYS A 20 6.56 15.72 3.50
C LYS A 20 6.58 14.21 3.74
N LEU A 21 5.47 13.51 3.46
CA LEU A 21 5.40 12.06 3.57
C LEU A 21 6.39 11.37 2.62
N LEU A 22 6.45 11.81 1.35
CA LEU A 22 7.39 11.29 0.37
C LEU A 22 8.85 11.50 0.80
N LYS A 23 9.16 12.70 1.29
CA LYS A 23 10.51 13.01 1.81
C LYS A 23 10.87 12.10 2.99
N MET A 24 9.97 11.97 3.98
CA MET A 24 10.19 11.10 5.14
C MET A 24 10.39 9.64 4.73
N ALA A 25 9.59 9.14 3.79
CA ALA A 25 9.72 7.77 3.29
C ALA A 25 11.06 7.55 2.61
N ALA A 26 11.50 8.48 1.75
CA ALA A 26 12.79 8.41 1.09
C ALA A 26 13.97 8.45 2.09
N GLU A 27 13.94 9.37 3.05
CA GLU A 27 14.99 9.50 4.08
C GLU A 27 15.05 8.28 5.02
N SER A 28 13.91 7.63 5.27
CA SER A 28 13.81 6.47 6.17
C SER A 28 14.00 5.12 5.46
N GLY A 29 14.14 5.12 4.12
CA GLY A 29 14.15 3.89 3.32
C GLY A 29 12.84 3.09 3.42
N TRP A 30 11.71 3.78 3.56
CA TRP A 30 10.38 3.18 3.57
C TRP A 30 9.78 3.15 2.17
N HIS A 31 9.06 2.07 1.90
CA HIS A 31 8.36 1.81 0.66
C HIS A 31 6.86 1.99 0.89
N ILE A 32 6.23 2.83 0.07
CA ILE A 32 4.78 2.97 0.04
C ILE A 32 4.23 1.84 -0.85
N LEU A 33 3.28 1.05 -0.34
CA LEU A 33 2.69 -0.06 -1.09
C LEU A 33 1.65 0.39 -2.11
N ASN A 34 0.88 1.43 -1.80
CA ASN A 34 -0.20 1.94 -2.65
C ASN A 34 0.31 2.32 -4.03
N GLY A 35 -0.20 1.66 -5.08
CA GLY A 35 0.23 1.90 -6.46
C GLY A 35 1.59 1.34 -6.85
N ASN A 36 2.22 0.55 -5.98
CA ASN A 36 3.58 0.02 -6.12
C ASN A 36 3.66 -1.49 -5.88
N MET A 37 2.52 -2.15 -5.66
CA MET A 37 2.47 -3.55 -5.25
C MET A 37 1.41 -4.31 -6.04
N GLN A 38 1.65 -5.60 -6.25
CA GLN A 38 0.69 -6.48 -6.90
C GLN A 38 -0.67 -6.42 -6.18
N GLY A 39 -1.74 -6.22 -6.95
CA GLY A 39 -3.11 -6.08 -6.48
C GLY A 39 -3.62 -4.65 -6.35
N ASP A 40 -2.75 -3.65 -6.52
CA ASP A 40 -3.10 -2.22 -6.56
C ASP A 40 -2.32 -1.48 -7.66
N GLU A 41 -2.15 -2.09 -8.82
CA GLU A 41 -1.32 -1.56 -9.91
C GLU A 41 -1.85 -0.22 -10.46
N LYS A 42 -3.12 0.10 -10.23
CA LYS A 42 -3.75 1.36 -10.65
C LYS A 42 -3.64 2.46 -9.59
N GLY A 43 -3.26 2.13 -8.35
CA GLY A 43 -3.24 3.05 -7.21
C GLY A 43 -4.63 3.54 -6.86
N GLU A 44 -5.48 2.63 -6.39
CA GLU A 44 -6.89 2.85 -6.08
C GLU A 44 -7.11 3.89 -4.97
N PHE A 45 -8.28 4.55 -4.98
CA PHE A 45 -8.66 5.51 -3.94
C PHE A 45 -8.90 4.81 -2.61
N THR A 46 -8.42 5.40 -1.52
CA THR A 46 -8.60 4.83 -0.17
C THR A 46 -9.71 5.52 0.61
N TYR A 47 -10.22 6.63 0.09
CA TYR A 47 -11.31 7.38 0.66
C TYR A 47 -12.23 7.86 -0.45
N ILE A 48 -13.53 7.65 -0.28
CA ILE A 48 -14.57 7.96 -1.26
C ILE A 48 -15.76 8.54 -0.50
N GLU A 49 -16.07 9.81 -0.76
CA GLU A 49 -17.27 10.47 -0.28
C GLU A 49 -18.03 11.14 -1.42
N LYS A 50 -19.23 11.65 -1.15
CA LYS A 50 -20.06 12.41 -2.11
C LYS A 50 -19.33 13.57 -2.79
N ARG A 51 -18.30 14.13 -2.15
CA ARG A 51 -17.58 15.33 -2.61
C ARG A 51 -16.26 15.02 -3.30
N GLY A 52 -15.84 13.76 -3.37
CA GLY A 52 -14.61 13.38 -4.06
C GLY A 52 -13.98 12.12 -3.52
N GLU A 53 -12.92 11.71 -4.21
CA GLU A 53 -12.18 10.50 -3.96
C GLU A 53 -10.70 10.86 -3.81
N THR A 54 -10.05 10.34 -2.77
CA THR A 54 -8.64 10.67 -2.47
C THR A 54 -7.85 9.45 -2.02
N VAL A 55 -6.53 9.56 -2.07
CA VAL A 55 -5.61 8.58 -1.47
C VAL A 55 -5.01 9.22 -0.22
N ILE A 56 -5.56 8.88 0.94
CA ILE A 56 -5.16 9.47 2.23
C ILE A 56 -4.79 8.43 3.29
N ASP A 57 -4.98 7.15 3.00
CA ASP A 57 -4.59 6.03 3.83
C ASP A 57 -3.47 5.25 3.13
N TYR A 58 -2.33 5.11 3.80
CA TYR A 58 -1.13 4.54 3.20
C TYR A 58 -0.58 3.40 4.04
N ILE A 59 -0.04 2.40 3.37
CA ILE A 59 0.81 1.39 4.02
C ILE A 59 2.25 1.63 3.63
N LEU A 60 3.08 1.80 4.66
CA LEU A 60 4.52 1.96 4.54
C LEU A 60 5.21 0.74 5.17
N THR A 61 6.29 0.30 4.54
CA THR A 61 7.09 -0.82 5.03
C THR A 61 8.57 -0.54 4.81
N ASN A 62 9.46 -1.17 5.58
CA ASN A 62 10.88 -1.16 5.26
C ASN A 62 11.21 -2.26 4.24
N THR A 63 12.45 -2.29 3.73
CA THR A 63 12.88 -3.31 2.77
C THR A 63 12.64 -4.75 3.24
N LYS A 64 12.90 -5.06 4.52
CA LYS A 64 12.67 -6.41 5.08
C LYS A 64 11.20 -6.81 5.10
N GLY A 65 10.30 -5.85 5.28
CA GLY A 65 8.86 -6.08 5.24
C GLY A 65 8.36 -6.20 3.81
N LEU A 66 8.90 -5.41 2.88
CA LEU A 66 8.58 -5.49 1.45
C LEU A 66 8.79 -6.91 0.90
N ASP A 67 9.92 -7.54 1.22
CA ASP A 67 10.24 -8.92 0.79
C ASP A 67 9.24 -9.98 1.26
N LYS A 68 8.47 -9.67 2.32
CA LYS A 68 7.48 -10.58 2.91
C LYS A 68 6.07 -10.32 2.41
N ILE A 69 5.80 -9.16 1.82
CA ILE A 69 4.46 -8.84 1.34
C ILE A 69 4.28 -9.52 -0.02
N GLU A 70 3.16 -10.21 -0.18
CA GLU A 70 2.77 -10.86 -1.44
C GLU A 70 1.84 -10.02 -2.27
N LYS A 71 0.93 -9.32 -1.59
CA LYS A 71 -0.15 -8.61 -2.24
C LYS A 71 -0.60 -7.45 -1.37
N PHE A 72 -0.97 -6.36 -2.03
CA PHE A 72 -1.67 -5.25 -1.42
C PHE A 72 -2.89 -4.92 -2.26
N GLN A 73 -4.05 -4.73 -1.62
CA GLN A 73 -5.29 -4.39 -2.31
C GLN A 73 -6.11 -3.41 -1.51
N VAL A 74 -6.68 -2.43 -2.21
CA VAL A 74 -7.75 -1.61 -1.66
C VAL A 74 -9.07 -2.36 -1.87
N GLY A 75 -9.77 -2.63 -0.76
CA GLY A 75 -11.06 -3.32 -0.74
C GLY A 75 -12.20 -2.42 -1.18
N SER A 76 -13.35 -3.03 -1.46
CA SER A 76 -14.54 -2.35 -2.00
C SER A 76 -15.71 -2.26 -1.00
N ARG A 77 -15.45 -2.38 0.31
CA ARG A 77 -16.51 -2.26 1.32
C ARG A 77 -16.96 -0.80 1.44
N ILE A 78 -18.28 -0.60 1.44
CA ILE A 78 -18.93 0.72 1.45
C ILE A 78 -19.51 1.10 2.82
N ASP A 79 -19.21 0.34 3.87
CA ASP A 79 -19.73 0.59 5.22
C ASP A 79 -19.03 1.80 5.89
N SER A 80 -18.06 2.39 5.21
CA SER A 80 -17.25 3.54 5.63
C SER A 80 -16.85 4.33 4.38
N ASP A 81 -16.64 5.63 4.56
CA ASP A 81 -16.06 6.49 3.52
C ASP A 81 -14.58 6.15 3.29
N HIS A 82 -13.93 5.43 4.22
CA HIS A 82 -12.61 4.84 4.03
C HIS A 82 -12.68 3.39 3.53
N GLN A 83 -11.89 3.10 2.50
CA GLN A 83 -11.73 1.77 1.92
C GLN A 83 -10.77 0.92 2.76
N LEU A 84 -11.04 -0.39 2.83
CA LEU A 84 -10.19 -1.33 3.55
C LEU A 84 -8.84 -1.53 2.85
N LEU A 85 -7.76 -1.46 3.59
CA LEU A 85 -6.42 -1.76 3.08
C LEU A 85 -6.01 -3.19 3.46
N ASN A 86 -5.96 -4.09 2.47
CA ASN A 86 -5.64 -5.50 2.69
C ASN A 86 -4.19 -5.80 2.29
N VAL A 87 -3.42 -6.40 3.20
CA VAL A 87 -2.05 -6.85 2.94
C VAL A 87 -1.97 -8.35 3.17
N THR A 88 -1.48 -9.08 2.19
CA THR A 88 -1.10 -10.48 2.34
C THR A 88 0.39 -10.58 2.62
N VAL A 89 0.77 -11.27 3.69
CA VAL A 89 2.17 -11.46 4.08
C VAL A 89 2.54 -12.94 4.13
N LYS A 90 3.73 -13.27 3.62
CA LYS A 90 4.36 -14.57 3.82
C LYS A 90 4.66 -14.79 5.29
N THR A 91 4.00 -15.77 5.88
CA THR A 91 4.42 -16.33 7.16
C THR A 91 5.37 -17.50 6.88
N ARG A 92 6.49 -17.61 7.63
CA ARG A 92 7.22 -18.87 7.64
C ARG A 92 6.30 -19.92 8.23
N GLY A 93 5.99 -20.97 7.47
CA GLY A 93 5.26 -22.11 8.00
C GLY A 93 6.04 -22.69 9.17
N GLU A 94 5.45 -22.67 10.36
CA GLU A 94 5.81 -23.68 11.34
C GLU A 94 5.38 -25.00 10.72
N ASN A 95 6.36 -25.85 10.36
CA ASN A 95 6.09 -27.27 10.25
C ASN A 95 5.60 -27.72 11.64
N ARG A 96 4.28 -27.64 11.87
CA ARG A 96 3.64 -28.47 12.88
C ARG A 96 3.82 -29.89 12.38
N ARG A 97 4.91 -30.52 12.81
CA ARG A 97 4.98 -31.98 12.91
C ARG A 97 3.85 -32.36 13.85
N GLY A 98 2.65 -32.58 13.30
CA GLY A 98 1.61 -33.35 13.94
C GLY A 98 2.12 -34.78 13.95
N GLY A 99 2.88 -35.12 14.99
CA GLY A 99 2.89 -36.49 15.47
C GLY A 99 1.62 -36.67 16.27
N GLU A 100 0.76 -37.54 15.76
CA GLU A 100 0.02 -38.56 16.50
C GLU A 100 -0.31 -39.69 15.51
#